data_AF-A0A7L0AGK3-F1
#
_entry.id   AF-A0A7L0AGK3-F1
#
_cell.length_a   1.000
_cell.length_b   1.000
_cell.length_c   1.000
_cell.angle_alpha   90.00
_cell.angle_beta   90.00
_cell.angle_gamma   90.00
#
_symmetry.space_group_name_H-M   'P 1'
#
loop_
_entity.id
_entity.type
_entity.pdbx_description
1 polymer ?
#
loop_
_entity_poly.entity_id
_entity_poly.type
_entity_poly.pdbx_seq_one_letter_code
_entity_poly.pdbx_strand_id
1 'polypeptide(L)' 'RPYACSHCEKTFRKRSHLMRHQQVLHDGERPYKCPDCGKTFNDFSNLVSHHRIHKGERPYECPECGECFTQNSSLSRHRR' A
#
# COMPACT_ATOMS: atom_id res chain seq x y z
N ARG A 1 9.77 -8.60 -18.83
CA ARG A 1 9.75 -8.41 -17.36
C ARG A 1 11.00 -9.10 -16.82
N PRO A 2 12.13 -8.39 -16.65
CA PRO A 2 13.44 -9.03 -16.50
C PRO A 2 13.66 -9.71 -15.14
N TYR A 3 12.82 -9.43 -14.15
CA TYR A 3 12.97 -9.98 -12.80
C TYR A 3 11.99 -11.14 -12.60
N ALA A 4 12.46 -12.38 -12.64
CA ALA A 4 11.67 -13.58 -12.39
C ALA A 4 11.78 -14.03 -10.93
N CYS A 5 10.70 -14.57 -10.36
CA CYS A 5 10.74 -15.20 -9.06
C CYS A 5 11.37 -16.61 -9.17
N SER A 6 12.20 -16.97 -8.19
CA SER A 6 12.81 -18.31 -8.10
C SER A 6 11.85 -19.36 -7.54
N HIS A 7 10.80 -18.95 -6.84
CA HIS A 7 9.86 -19.84 -6.16
C HIS A 7 8.51 -19.98 -6.91
N CYS A 8 8.27 -19.18 -7.95
CA CYS A 8 7.09 -19.29 -8.82
C CYS A 8 7.31 -18.65 -10.19
N GLU A 9 6.41 -18.88 -11.14
CA GLU A 9 6.52 -18.40 -12.53
C GLU A 9 6.26 -16.90 -12.72
N LYS A 10 6.09 -16.14 -11.63
CA LYS A 10 5.79 -14.71 -11.71
C LYS A 10 7.03 -13.90 -12.11
N THR A 11 6.86 -13.05 -13.11
CA THR A 11 7.88 -12.09 -13.54
C THR A 11 7.46 -10.66 -13.21
N PHE A 12 8.41 -9.75 -13.06
CA PHE A 12 8.20 -8.36 -12.64
C PHE A 12 9.02 -7.39 -13.51
N ARG A 13 8.52 -6.14 -13.62
CA ARG A 13 9.21 -5.07 -14.37
C ARG A 13 10.31 -4.39 -13.54
N LYS A 14 10.20 -4.39 -12.22
CA LYS A 14 11.13 -3.76 -11.28
C LYS A 14 11.62 -4.78 -10.25
N ARG A 15 12.89 -4.69 -9.85
CA ARG A 15 13.47 -5.56 -8.80
C ARG A 15 12.76 -5.38 -7.46
N SER A 16 12.41 -4.16 -7.08
CA SER A 16 11.68 -3.87 -5.84
C SER A 16 10.32 -4.59 -5.76
N HIS A 17 9.63 -4.76 -6.89
CA HIS A 17 8.37 -5.50 -6.94
C HIS A 17 8.59 -7.01 -6.76
N LEU A 18 9.66 -7.57 -7.33
CA LEU A 18 10.04 -8.96 -7.12
C LEU A 18 10.41 -9.20 -5.65
N MET A 19 11.24 -8.34 -5.05
CA MET A 19 11.66 -8.45 -3.65
C MET A 19 10.46 -8.42 -2.70
N ARG A 20 9.55 -7.46 -2.86
CA ARG A 20 8.31 -7.40 -2.08
C ARG A 20 7.44 -8.64 -2.30
N HIS A 21 7.38 -9.16 -3.53
CA HIS A 21 6.64 -10.38 -3.81
C HIS A 21 7.22 -11.58 -3.05
N GLN A 22 8.54 -11.74 -3.03
CA GLN A 22 9.23 -12.80 -2.30
C GLN A 22 9.02 -12.66 -0.79
N GLN A 23 9.28 -11.49 -0.23
CA GLN A 23 9.08 -11.22 1.19
C GLN A 23 7.67 -11.57 1.65
N VAL A 24 6.64 -11.16 0.90
CA VAL A 24 5.24 -11.30 1.35
C VAL A 24 4.70 -12.70 1.16
N LEU A 25 5.01 -13.35 0.03
CA LEU A 25 4.35 -14.59 -0.37
C LEU A 25 5.18 -15.85 -0.13
N HIS A 26 6.50 -15.70 -0.02
CA HIS A 26 7.40 -16.84 0.21
C HIS A 26 7.96 -16.79 1.63
N ASP A 27 8.40 -15.61 2.08
CA ASP A 27 9.01 -15.49 3.41
C ASP A 27 7.99 -15.13 4.50
N GLY A 28 6.77 -14.71 4.11
CA GLY A 28 5.72 -14.27 5.03
C GLY A 28 6.04 -12.97 5.78
N GLU A 29 7.12 -12.29 5.41
CA GLU A 29 7.59 -11.06 6.05
C GLU A 29 6.73 -9.85 5.65
N ARG A 30 6.34 -9.08 6.67
CA ARG A 30 5.70 -7.77 6.53
C ARG A 30 6.45 -6.75 7.39
N PRO A 31 7.54 -6.17 6.87
CA PRO A 31 8.49 -5.41 7.68
C PRO A 31 7.93 -4.10 8.24
N TYR A 32 6.86 -3.57 7.65
CA TYR A 32 6.33 -2.26 8.03
C TYR A 32 5.20 -2.41 9.05
N LYS A 33 5.52 -2.34 10.34
CA LYS A 33 4.54 -2.41 11.43
C LYS A 33 4.06 -1.02 11.86
N CYS A 34 2.75 -0.87 12.01
CA CYS A 34 2.12 0.28 12.64
C CYS A 34 2.41 0.25 14.15
N PRO A 35 3.02 1.31 14.73
CA PRO A 35 3.28 1.39 16.16
C PRO A 35 1.99 1.58 16.96
N ASP A 36 0.96 2.20 16.39
CA ASP A 36 -0.28 2.54 17.11
C ASP A 36 -1.21 1.33 17.29
N CYS A 37 -1.29 0.43 16.31
CA CYS A 37 -2.20 -0.72 16.35
C CYS A 37 -1.56 -2.07 16.01
N GLY A 38 -0.25 -2.11 15.77
CA GLY A 38 0.48 -3.34 15.47
C GLY A 38 0.23 -3.95 14.09
N LYS A 39 -0.64 -3.36 13.25
CA LYS A 39 -0.91 -3.84 11.89
C LYS A 39 0.35 -3.79 11.02
N THR A 40 0.62 -4.85 10.29
CA THR A 40 1.80 -4.97 9.42
C THR A 40 1.45 -4.78 7.95
N PHE A 41 2.32 -4.12 7.20
CA PHE A 41 2.21 -3.81 5.78
C PHE A 41 3.43 -4.33 5.02
N ASN A 42 3.25 -4.53 3.72
CA ASN A 42 4.30 -4.96 2.79
C ASN A 42 4.96 -3.80 2.04
N ASP A 43 4.51 -2.58 2.26
CA ASP A 43 5.00 -1.37 1.61
C ASP A 43 4.92 -0.21 2.60
N PHE A 44 5.97 0.59 2.64
CA PHE A 44 6.07 1.77 3.47
C PHE A 44 4.96 2.78 3.13
N SER A 45 4.66 2.96 1.83
CA SER A 45 3.61 3.88 1.38
C SER A 45 2.23 3.51 1.92
N ASN A 46 1.97 2.20 2.08
CA ASN A 46 0.73 1.69 2.65
C ASN A 46 0.67 1.94 4.16
N LEU A 47 1.79 1.77 4.87
CA LEU A 47 1.89 2.10 6.30
C LEU A 47 1.64 3.61 6.52
N VAL A 48 2.27 4.48 5.75
CA VAL A 48 2.09 5.94 5.86
C VAL A 48 0.64 6.33 5.59
N SER A 49 0.03 5.78 4.54
CA SER A 49 -1.38 6.03 4.23
C SER A 49 -2.31 5.51 5.33
N HIS A 50 -1.97 4.39 5.95
CA HIS A 50 -2.71 3.84 7.08
C HIS A 50 -2.61 4.73 8.33
N HIS A 51 -1.43 5.29 8.64
CA HIS A 51 -1.24 6.20 9.78
C HIS A 51 -2.16 7.42 9.74
N ARG A 52 -2.56 7.88 8.55
CA ARG A 52 -3.54 8.96 8.41
C ARG A 52 -4.87 8.66 9.10
N ILE A 53 -5.25 7.38 9.20
CA ILE A 53 -6.47 6.96 9.90
C ILE A 53 -6.36 7.22 11.40
N HIS A 54 -5.18 6.97 12.00
CA HIS A 54 -4.95 7.24 13.41
C HIS A 54 -4.95 8.73 13.73
N LYS A 55 -4.45 9.56 12.80
CA LYS A 55 -4.44 11.02 12.93
C LYS A 55 -5.74 11.71 12.49
N GLY A 56 -6.68 10.97 11.90
CA GLY A 56 -7.88 11.55 11.28
C GLY A 56 -7.60 12.43 10.04
N GLU A 57 -6.42 12.31 9.42
CA GLU A 57 -6.04 13.11 8.25
C GLU A 57 -6.80 12.64 7.00
N ARG A 58 -7.59 13.53 6.39
CA ARG A 58 -8.31 13.28 5.13
C ARG A 58 -7.93 14.34 4.07
N PRO A 59 -6.71 14.27 3.49
CA PRO A 59 -6.17 15.34 2.65
C PRO A 59 -6.81 15.42 1.25
N TYR A 60 -7.63 14.46 0.85
CA TYR A 60 -8.21 14.41 -0.49
C TYR A 60 -9.68 14.80 -0.47
N GLU A 61 -9.99 16.03 -0.84
CA GLU A 61 -11.36 16.54 -0.87
C GLU A 61 -12.02 16.35 -2.24
N CYS A 62 -13.30 15.98 -2.26
CA CYS A 62 -14.11 16.00 -3.46
C CYS A 62 -14.60 17.42 -3.76
N PRO A 63 -14.25 18.02 -4.90
CA PRO A 63 -14.64 19.40 -5.20
C PRO A 63 -16.15 19.57 -5.47
N GLU A 64 -16.88 18.48 -5.70
CA GLU A 64 -18.30 18.49 -6.04
C GLU A 64 -19.20 18.43 -4.80
N CYS A 65 -18.78 17.73 -3.74
CA CYS A 65 -19.58 17.51 -2.54
C CYS A 65 -18.88 17.86 -1.21
N GLY A 66 -17.59 18.24 -1.24
CA GLY A 66 -16.80 18.56 -0.05
C GLY A 66 -16.39 17.34 0.80
N GLU A 67 -16.68 16.11 0.34
CA GLU A 67 -16.33 14.91 1.10
C GLU A 67 -14.82 14.65 1.06
N CYS A 68 -14.19 14.55 2.23
CA CYS A 68 -12.75 14.30 2.33
C CYS A 68 -12.43 12.80 2.39
N PHE A 69 -11.28 12.36 1.89
CA PHE A 69 -10.83 10.97 1.88
C PHE A 69 -9.39 10.85 2.38
N THR A 70 -9.06 9.70 2.95
CA THR A 70 -7.69 9.39 3.44
C THR A 70 -6.73 9.00 2.31
N GLN A 71 -7.27 8.54 1.17
CA GLN A 71 -6.52 8.08 0.00
C GLN A 71 -7.09 8.67 -1.30
N ASN A 72 -6.19 9.01 -2.25
CA ASN A 72 -6.58 9.51 -3.56
C ASN A 72 -7.38 8.49 -4.39
N SER A 73 -7.06 7.20 -4.24
CA SER A 73 -7.79 6.11 -4.89
C SER A 73 -9.26 6.05 -4.45
N SER A 74 -9.53 6.33 -3.17
CA SER A 74 -10.89 6.40 -2.63
C SER A 74 -11.66 7.57 -3.23
N LEU A 75 -11.06 8.76 -3.28
CA LEU A 75 -11.65 9.93 -3.96
C LEU A 75 -11.90 9.65 -5.45
N SER A 76 -10.90 9.07 -6.13
CA SER A 76 -11.01 8.74 -7.57
C SER A 76 -12.13 7.74 -7.85
N ARG A 77 -12.40 6.81 -6.93
CA ARG A 77 -13.51 5.87 -7.03
C ARG A 77 -14.85 6.51 -6.72
N HIS A 78 -14.89 7.43 -5.76
CA HIS A 78 -16.09 8.20 -5.44
C HIS A 78 -16.55 9.07 -6.61
N ARG A 79 -15.62 9.62 -7.39
CA ARG A 79 -15.90 10.49 -8.55
C ARG A 79 -16.16 9.77 -9.88
N ARG A 80 -16.11 8.43 -9.90
CA ARG A 80 -16.42 7.63 -11.10
C ARG A 80 -17.90 7.30 -11.15
#